data_AF-E1YEX6-F1
#
_entry.id   AF-E1YEX6-F1
#
_cell.length_a   1.000
_cell.length_b   1.000
_cell.length_c   1.000
_cell.angle_alpha   90.00
_cell.angle_beta   90.00
_cell.angle_gamma   90.00
#
_symmetry.space_group_name_H-M   'P 1'
#
loop_
_entity.id
_entity.type
_entity.pdbx_description
1 polymer ?
#
loop_
_entity_poly.entity_id
_entity_poly.type
_entity_poly.pdbx_seq_one_letter_code
_entity_poly.pdbx_strand_id
1 'polypeptide(L)'
;MKTVIIAMMVLPFIFLAAAMGMAADNLEKATFAGGCFWCMEHPFDRLPGVVSVTSGYTGGHKKNPAYIEAPSFTIMKSSTGWH
;
A
#
# COMPACT_ATOMS: atom_id res chain seq x y z
N MET A 1 -19.37 -29.07 -31.07
CA MET A 1 -20.23 -29.22 -29.88
C MET A 1 -19.43 -29.10 -28.57
N LYS A 2 -18.38 -29.91 -28.35
CA LYS A 2 -17.54 -29.85 -27.13
C LYS A 2 -16.78 -28.52 -26.94
N THR A 3 -16.31 -27.91 -28.02
CA THR A 3 -15.60 -26.61 -28.00
C THR A 3 -16.49 -25.41 -27.62
N VAL A 4 -17.78 -25.48 -27.96
CA VAL A 4 -18.76 -24.41 -27.66
C VAL A 4 -19.12 -24.40 -26.17
N ILE A 5 -19.25 -25.59 -25.56
CA ILE A 5 -19.56 -25.74 -24.13
C ILE A 5 -18.38 -25.23 -23.27
N ILE A 6 -17.14 -25.52 -23.69
CA ILE A 6 -15.94 -25.00 -23.03
C ILE A 6 -15.89 -23.47 -23.12
N ALA A 7 -16.17 -22.88 -24.29
CA ALA A 7 -16.21 -21.43 -24.43
C ALA A 7 -17.27 -20.78 -23.53
N MET A 8 -18.47 -21.36 -23.42
CA MET A 8 -19.56 -20.82 -22.59
C MET A 8 -19.29 -20.92 -21.07
N MET A 9 -18.50 -21.90 -20.62
CA MET A 9 -18.10 -22.01 -19.22
C MET A 9 -16.87 -21.17 -18.88
N VAL A 10 -15.95 -20.98 -19.83
CA VAL A 10 -14.66 -20.33 -19.57
C VAL A 10 -14.72 -18.81 -19.83
N LEU A 11 -15.54 -18.33 -20.78
CA LEU A 11 -15.74 -16.88 -21.00
C LEU A 11 -16.22 -16.13 -19.75
N PRO A 12 -17.28 -16.55 -19.04
CA PRO A 12 -17.75 -15.84 -17.85
C PRO A 12 -16.72 -15.88 -16.72
N PHE A 13 -15.89 -16.93 -16.66
CA PHE A 13 -14.83 -17.06 -15.67
C PHE A 13 -13.65 -16.12 -15.95
N ILE A 14 -13.27 -15.95 -17.22
CA ILE A 14 -12.25 -14.98 -17.66
C ILE A 14 -12.76 -13.54 -17.44
N PHE A 15 -14.05 -13.28 -17.71
CA PHE A 15 -14.64 -11.96 -17.52
C PHE A 15 -14.71 -11.56 -16.03
N LEU A 16 -15.00 -12.53 -15.14
CA LEU A 16 -14.98 -12.31 -13.70
C LEU A 16 -13.58 -12.03 -13.16
N ALA A 17 -12.55 -12.69 -13.69
CA ALA A 17 -11.16 -12.44 -13.29
C ALA A 17 -10.67 -11.03 -13.68
N ALA A 18 -11.08 -10.54 -14.85
CA ALA A 18 -10.69 -9.20 -15.33
C ALA A 18 -11.30 -8.06 -14.50
N ALA A 19 -12.51 -8.25 -13.95
CA ALA A 19 -13.18 -7.24 -13.11
C ALA A 19 -12.49 -7.00 -11.74
N MET A 20 -11.68 -7.96 -11.26
CA MET A 20 -11.00 -7.85 -9.96
C MET A 20 -9.74 -6.95 -10.00
N GLY A 21 -9.31 -6.52 -11.19
CA GLY A 21 -8.00 -5.91 -11.40
C GLY A 21 -7.92 -4.38 -11.29
N MET A 22 -9.01 -3.67 -10.97
CA MET A 22 -9.04 -2.21 -11.11
C MET A 22 -9.52 -1.51 -9.83
N ALA A 23 -8.61 -1.38 -8.87
CA ALA A 23 -8.71 -0.44 -7.76
C ALA A 23 -7.32 0.17 -7.50
N ALA A 24 -6.81 0.92 -8.48
CA ALA A 24 -5.71 1.84 -8.27
C ALA A 24 -6.32 3.24 -8.17
N ASP A 25 -6.80 3.59 -6.97
CA ASP A 25 -6.97 5.01 -6.64
C ASP A 25 -5.61 5.71 -6.80
N ASN A 26 -5.60 6.99 -7.18
CA ASN A 26 -4.37 7.77 -7.31
C ASN A 26 -3.80 8.04 -5.90
N LEU A 27 -3.10 7.03 -5.36
CA LEU A 27 -2.56 7.07 -4.02
C LEU A 27 -1.18 7.75 -4.00
N GLU A 28 -1.06 8.80 -3.20
CA GLU A 28 0.18 9.52 -2.95
C GLU A 28 0.93 8.95 -1.75
N LYS A 29 2.27 9.01 -1.78
CA LYS A 29 3.13 8.49 -0.70
C LYS A 29 3.88 9.62 -0.01
N ALA A 30 3.79 9.68 1.32
CA ALA A 30 4.50 10.63 2.16
C ALA A 30 5.42 9.90 3.16
N THR A 31 6.56 10.50 3.50
CA THR A 31 7.55 9.96 4.44
C THR A 31 7.83 10.98 5.53
N PHE A 32 7.63 10.60 6.80
CA PHE A 32 7.79 11.49 7.95
C PHE A 32 8.83 10.96 8.92
N ALA A 33 9.99 11.63 8.99
CA ALA A 33 11.01 11.35 9.98
C ALA A 33 10.80 12.19 11.24
N GLY A 34 10.46 11.54 12.35
CA GLY A 34 10.25 12.23 13.63
C GLY A 34 10.20 11.23 14.79
N GLY A 35 11.03 11.47 15.81
CA GLY A 35 10.96 10.80 17.11
C GLY A 35 10.73 9.29 17.10
N CYS A 36 9.95 8.82 18.07
CA CYS A 36 9.56 7.42 18.17
C CYS A 36 8.45 7.11 17.16
N PHE A 37 8.68 6.14 16.28
CA PHE A 37 7.71 5.74 15.25
C PHE A 37 6.39 5.22 15.85
N TRP A 38 6.41 4.57 17.02
CA TRP A 38 5.18 4.12 17.70
C TRP A 38 4.25 5.29 18.06
N CYS A 39 4.82 6.45 18.40
CA CYS A 39 4.03 7.64 18.70
C CYS A 39 3.50 8.32 17.42
N MET A 40 4.18 8.15 16.29
CA MET A 40 3.84 8.80 15.02
C MET A 40 2.82 7.99 14.23
N GLU A 41 2.96 6.66 14.20
CA GLU A 41 2.10 5.77 13.41
C GLU A 41 0.63 5.86 13.83
N HIS A 42 0.36 5.90 15.13
CA HIS A 42 -1.01 5.88 15.65
C HIS A 42 -1.87 7.10 15.27
N PRO A 43 -1.35 8.35 15.32
CA PRO A 43 -2.05 9.50 14.76
C PRO A 43 -2.39 9.36 13.27
N PHE A 44 -1.46 8.87 12.43
CA PHE A 44 -1.67 8.78 10.98
C PHE A 44 -2.67 7.69 10.59
N ASP A 45 -2.74 6.59 11.35
CA ASP A 45 -3.64 5.47 11.06
C ASP A 45 -5.12 5.85 11.15
N ARG A 46 -5.45 6.86 11.97
CA ARG A 46 -6.82 7.35 12.14
C ARG A 46 -7.16 8.56 11.27
N LEU A 47 -6.22 9.08 10.49
CA LEU A 47 -6.48 10.27 9.69
C LEU A 47 -7.37 9.92 8.48
N PRO A 48 -8.40 10.73 8.17
CA PRO A 48 -9.20 10.55 6.96
C PRO A 48 -8.33 10.65 5.70
N GLY A 49 -8.57 9.76 4.72
CA GLY A 49 -7.81 9.71 3.46
C GLY A 49 -6.53 8.87 3.51
N VAL A 50 -6.12 8.43 4.71
CA VAL A 50 -4.98 7.53 4.87
C VAL A 50 -5.41 6.10 4.59
N VAL A 51 -4.71 5.44 3.67
CA VAL A 51 -5.00 4.06 3.27
C VAL A 51 -4.10 3.08 4.00
N SER A 52 -2.84 3.46 4.26
CA SER A 52 -1.90 2.62 4.99
C SER A 52 -0.79 3.44 5.64
N VAL A 53 -0.37 3.01 6.82
CA VAL A 53 0.81 3.52 7.54
C VAL A 53 1.79 2.37 7.76
N THR A 54 3.09 2.63 7.68
CA THR A 54 4.14 1.62 7.89
C THR A 54 5.39 2.27 8.46
N SER A 55 5.92 1.73 9.57
CA SER A 55 7.20 2.16 10.15
C SER A 55 8.41 1.52 9.46
N GLY A 56 9.55 2.23 9.40
CA GLY A 56 10.76 1.73 8.71
C GLY A 56 12.03 2.58 8.88
N TYR A 57 13.04 2.27 8.02
CA TYR A 57 14.39 2.85 7.98
C TYR A 57 14.80 3.37 6.56
N THR A 58 15.50 4.52 6.48
CA THR A 58 15.69 5.41 5.30
C THR A 58 16.64 6.54 5.69
N GLY A 59 17.22 7.23 4.70
CA GLY A 59 18.18 8.30 4.91
C GLY A 59 19.57 7.86 5.39
N GLY A 60 19.76 6.56 5.68
CA GLY A 60 21.06 5.97 6.03
C GLY A 60 21.80 5.38 4.82
N HIS A 61 23.06 4.99 5.02
CA HIS A 61 23.91 4.40 3.96
C HIS A 61 23.76 2.88 3.79
N LYS A 62 23.09 2.21 4.74
CA LYS A 62 22.91 0.75 4.74
C LYS A 62 21.62 0.37 4.02
N LYS A 63 21.70 -0.62 3.11
CA LYS A 63 20.58 -1.03 2.24
C LYS A 63 19.42 -1.71 2.99
N ASN A 64 19.71 -2.46 4.06
CA ASN A 64 18.70 -3.16 4.85
C ASN A 64 19.12 -3.07 6.33
N PRO A 65 18.93 -1.90 6.95
CA PRO A 65 19.33 -1.69 8.34
C PRO A 65 18.43 -2.52 9.26
N ALA A 66 19.04 -3.09 10.30
CA ALA A 66 18.29 -3.77 11.35
C ALA A 66 17.70 -2.76 12.34
N TYR A 67 16.71 -3.21 13.13
CA TYR A 67 16.01 -2.36 14.10
C TYR A 67 16.94 -1.58 15.05
N ILE A 68 18.06 -2.20 15.41
CA ILE A 68 19.04 -1.69 16.37
C ILE A 68 19.94 -0.59 15.77
N GLU A 69 20.00 -0.47 14.45
CA GLU A 69 21.07 0.27 13.77
C GLU A 69 20.65 1.66 13.26
N ALA A 70 19.36 1.99 13.28
CA ALA A 70 18.86 3.13 12.51
C ALA A 70 17.79 3.97 13.24
N PRO A 71 17.77 5.30 13.01
CA PRO A 71 16.68 6.16 13.46
C PRO A 71 15.40 5.79 12.72
N SER A 72 14.29 5.73 13.46
CA SER A 72 13.00 5.26 12.94
C SER A 72 12.17 6.38 12.30
N PHE A 73 11.36 6.06 11.31
CA PHE A 73 10.33 6.96 10.75
C PHE A 73 9.09 6.19 10.30
N THR A 74 8.08 6.95 9.89
CA THR A 74 6.79 6.42 9.44
C THR A 74 6.54 6.82 7.98
N ILE A 75 6.17 5.85 7.16
CA ILE A 75 5.69 5.98 5.78
C ILE A 75 4.18 5.96 5.79
N MET A 76 3.56 6.84 5.01
CA MET A 76 2.12 6.87 4.84
C MET A 76 1.74 6.86 3.36
N LYS A 77 0.65 6.18 3.01
CA LYS A 77 0.02 6.21 1.69
C LYS A 77 -1.39 6.77 1.82
N SER A 78 -1.68 7.87 1.12
CA SER A 78 -2.96 8.62 1.17
C SER A 78 -3.63 8.61 -0.20
N SER A 79 -4.96 8.56 -0.26
CA SER A 79 -5.73 8.67 -1.51
C SER A 79 -6.05 10.10 -1.92
N THR A 80 -5.80 11.07 -1.06
CA THR A 80 -6.12 12.48 -1.31
C THR A 80 -4.89 13.35 -1.10
N GLY A 81 -4.63 14.24 -2.06
CA GLY A 81 -3.60 15.27 -1.97
C GLY A 81 -3.76 16.05 -0.66
N TRP A 82 -2.67 16.12 0.09
CA TRP A 82 -2.61 16.79 1.38
C TRP A 82 -2.90 18.29 1.19
N HIS A 83 -3.86 18.82 1.94
CA HIS A 83 -4.07 20.27 2.10
C HIS A 83 -3.15 20.81 3.19
#